data_AF-A0A158I3W2-F1
#
_entry.id   AF-A0A158I3W2-F1
#
_cell.length_a   1.000
_cell.length_b   1.000
_cell.length_c   1.000
_cell.angle_alpha   90.00
_cell.angle_beta   90.00
_cell.angle_gamma   90.00
#
_symmetry.space_group_name_H-M   'P 1'
#
loop_
_entity.id
_entity.type
_entity.pdbx_description
1 polymer ?
#
loop_
_entity_poly.entity_id
_entity_poly.type
_entity_poly.pdbx_seq_one_letter_code
_entity_poly.pdbx_strand_id
1 'polypeptide(L)'
;MNDEVIAKIWHRRIEWSRAADKLKARVVYGRLAVLILNVIGAIAATLSATMPSHMPQARAGCAVLSAIALAVGTYVKAHVISVDAIRAWTRARSVSEGLKTEIYLFCARARPYDGEDAVSLLNERTRAVEKSAGDLTPHLAAVTGSVRSAPAMMDENEYIEKRVKQQIDGYYRPKARLYAKRLAAFRRVELALGLIGTVLSAAAAFTSHHDLAHSATQSGLAAWVAVVTTVSAALAAHVAADRYDFVVMSYHATASRLDALIDEWQSPPKNKRRSWSSFVKSCEDAISVENESWIAKWMKKPGN
;
A
#
# COMPACT_ATOMS: atom_id res chain seq x y z
N MET A 1 23.54 25.12 -16.37
CA MET A 1 24.25 23.94 -15.81
C MET A 1 23.42 23.26 -14.71
N ASN A 2 22.95 23.99 -13.69
CA ASN A 2 22.16 23.39 -12.60
C ASN A 2 20.85 22.74 -13.09
N ASP A 3 20.12 23.41 -13.98
CA ASP A 3 18.82 22.91 -14.47
C ASP A 3 18.92 21.59 -15.25
N GLU A 4 20.00 21.41 -16.01
CA GLU A 4 20.26 20.17 -16.76
C GLU A 4 20.58 19.00 -15.83
N VAL A 5 21.37 19.26 -14.78
CA VAL A 5 21.68 18.26 -13.74
C VAL A 5 20.41 17.85 -13.00
N ILE A 6 19.59 18.82 -12.55
CA ILE A 6 18.32 18.54 -11.88
C ILE A 6 17.40 17.75 -12.83
N ALA A 7 17.26 18.16 -14.10
CA ALA A 7 16.41 17.46 -15.08
C ALA A 7 16.82 16.00 -15.26
N LYS A 8 18.12 15.72 -15.34
CA LYS A 8 18.64 14.35 -15.46
C LYS A 8 18.33 13.50 -14.23
N ILE A 9 18.56 14.02 -13.02
CA ILE A 9 18.28 13.30 -11.77
C ILE A 9 16.76 13.12 -11.61
N TRP A 10 15.97 14.12 -11.99
CA TRP A 10 14.51 14.05 -11.96
C TRP A 10 13.97 12.97 -12.90
N HIS A 11 14.55 12.83 -14.09
CA HIS A 11 14.19 11.75 -15.01
C HIS A 11 14.40 10.37 -14.37
N ARG A 12 15.60 10.14 -13.80
CA ARG A 12 15.90 8.90 -13.05
C ARG A 12 14.92 8.67 -11.91
N ARG A 13 14.62 9.72 -11.14
CA ARG A 13 13.62 9.68 -10.05
C ARG A 13 12.25 9.21 -10.56
N ILE A 14 11.84 9.63 -11.76
CA ILE A 14 10.58 9.19 -12.39
C ILE A 14 10.65 7.72 -12.81
N GLU A 15 11.75 7.26 -13.40
CA GLU A 15 11.95 5.85 -13.75
C GLU A 15 11.81 4.96 -12.51
N TRP A 16 12.49 5.31 -11.42
CA TRP A 16 12.37 4.63 -10.13
C TRP A 16 10.95 4.65 -9.57
N SER A 17 10.26 5.80 -9.65
CA SER A 17 8.87 5.95 -9.20
C SER A 17 7.94 4.98 -9.92
N ARG A 18 8.11 4.83 -11.23
CA ARG A 18 7.26 3.98 -12.07
C ARG A 18 7.59 2.51 -11.94
N ALA A 19 8.86 2.17 -11.82
CA ALA A 19 9.26 0.81 -11.47
C ALA A 19 8.62 0.41 -10.13
N ALA A 20 8.66 1.29 -9.14
CA ALA A 20 7.98 1.07 -7.87
C ALA A 20 6.45 0.93 -8.04
N ASP A 21 5.79 1.75 -8.86
CA ASP A 21 4.35 1.64 -9.12
C ASP A 21 3.97 0.34 -9.85
N LYS A 22 4.79 -0.14 -10.78
CA LYS A 22 4.58 -1.41 -11.48
C LYS A 22 4.74 -2.60 -10.53
N LEU A 23 5.78 -2.59 -9.70
CA LEU A 23 6.01 -3.61 -8.67
C LEU A 23 4.87 -3.61 -7.64
N LYS A 24 4.44 -2.43 -7.20
CA LYS A 24 3.27 -2.25 -6.33
C LYS A 24 2.01 -2.84 -6.94
N ALA A 25 1.71 -2.49 -8.19
CA ALA A 25 0.50 -2.92 -8.87
C ALA A 25 0.43 -4.45 -8.92
N ARG A 26 1.55 -5.12 -9.23
CA ARG A 26 1.65 -6.58 -9.21
C ARG A 26 1.28 -7.19 -7.85
N VAL A 27 1.78 -6.62 -6.76
CA VAL A 27 1.45 -7.08 -5.39
C VAL A 27 -0.02 -6.82 -5.06
N VAL A 28 -0.54 -5.62 -5.36
CA VAL A 28 -1.92 -5.23 -5.05
C VAL A 28 -2.93 -6.07 -5.82
N TYR A 29 -2.75 -6.22 -7.14
CA TYR A 29 -3.62 -7.07 -7.95
C TYR A 29 -3.48 -8.55 -7.58
N GLY A 30 -2.29 -9.01 -7.21
CA GLY A 30 -2.09 -10.36 -6.68
C GLY A 30 -2.92 -10.60 -5.41
N ARG A 31 -2.92 -9.66 -4.46
CA ARG A 31 -3.73 -9.76 -3.22
C ARG A 31 -5.22 -9.79 -3.50
N LEU A 32 -5.69 -8.95 -4.42
CA LEU A 32 -7.10 -8.95 -4.83
C LEU A 32 -7.47 -10.27 -5.52
N ALA A 33 -6.60 -10.77 -6.41
CA ALA A 33 -6.82 -12.05 -7.08
C ALA A 33 -6.91 -13.21 -6.07
N VAL A 34 -6.02 -13.28 -5.08
CA VAL A 34 -6.07 -14.30 -4.02
C VAL A 34 -7.37 -14.21 -3.21
N LEU A 35 -7.82 -13.00 -2.86
CA LEU A 35 -9.10 -12.81 -2.18
C LEU A 35 -10.25 -13.37 -3.02
N ILE A 36 -10.34 -12.97 -4.29
CA ILE A 36 -11.41 -13.40 -5.21
C ILE A 36 -11.36 -14.92 -5.40
N LEU A 37 -10.19 -15.50 -5.62
CA LEU A 37 -9.99 -16.94 -5.81
C LEU A 37 -10.39 -17.74 -4.57
N ASN A 38 -10.06 -17.26 -3.37
CA ASN A 38 -10.49 -17.91 -2.14
C ASN A 38 -12.01 -17.87 -1.96
N VAL A 39 -12.66 -16.75 -2.30
CA VAL A 39 -14.12 -16.62 -2.24
C VAL A 39 -14.79 -17.56 -3.24
N ILE A 40 -14.33 -17.57 -4.50
CA ILE A 40 -14.83 -18.48 -5.54
C ILE A 40 -14.61 -19.94 -5.12
N GLY A 41 -13.42 -20.26 -4.63
CA GLY A 41 -13.07 -21.61 -4.19
C GLY A 41 -13.96 -22.11 -3.05
N ALA A 42 -14.22 -21.26 -2.06
CA ALA A 42 -15.09 -21.60 -0.93
C ALA A 42 -16.56 -21.82 -1.35
N ILE A 43 -17.09 -20.96 -2.23
CA ILE A 43 -18.45 -21.10 -2.76
C ILE A 43 -18.56 -22.36 -3.61
N ALA A 44 -17.60 -22.60 -4.52
CA ALA A 44 -17.60 -23.77 -5.40
C ALA A 44 -17.46 -25.09 -4.62
N ALA A 45 -16.61 -25.13 -3.58
CA ALA A 45 -16.49 -26.31 -2.70
C ALA A 45 -17.83 -26.62 -2.03
N THR A 46 -18.49 -25.59 -1.52
CA THR A 46 -19.77 -25.71 -0.81
C THR A 46 -20.88 -26.16 -1.73
N LEU A 47 -21.00 -25.53 -2.91
CA LEU A 47 -21.94 -25.95 -3.95
C LEU A 47 -21.73 -27.43 -4.34
N SER A 48 -20.47 -27.86 -4.52
CA SER A 48 -20.17 -29.26 -4.79
C SER A 48 -20.66 -30.18 -3.65
N ALA A 49 -20.41 -29.80 -2.39
CA ALA A 49 -20.81 -30.59 -1.24
C ALA A 49 -22.34 -30.69 -1.08
N THR A 50 -23.07 -29.60 -1.35
CA THR A 50 -24.53 -29.50 -1.11
C THR A 50 -25.40 -29.86 -2.32
N MET A 51 -24.82 -30.01 -3.52
CA MET A 51 -25.59 -30.36 -4.71
C MET A 51 -26.20 -31.77 -4.62
N PRO A 52 -27.43 -31.97 -5.16
CA PRO A 52 -28.06 -33.28 -5.21
C PRO A 52 -27.25 -34.33 -6.00
N SER A 53 -27.35 -35.59 -5.58
CA SER A 53 -26.65 -36.73 -6.19
C SER A 53 -27.02 -36.99 -7.66
N HIS A 54 -28.20 -36.54 -8.10
CA HIS A 54 -28.64 -36.70 -9.49
C HIS A 54 -27.97 -35.71 -10.47
N MET A 55 -27.12 -34.79 -9.99
CA MET A 55 -26.33 -33.86 -10.81
C MET A 55 -24.81 -34.11 -10.67
N PRO A 56 -24.30 -35.33 -10.96
CA PRO A 56 -22.91 -35.70 -10.67
C PRO A 56 -21.89 -34.87 -11.47
N GLN A 57 -22.21 -34.51 -12.71
CA GLN A 57 -21.34 -33.69 -13.57
C GLN A 57 -21.20 -32.26 -13.03
N ALA A 58 -22.29 -31.64 -12.60
CA ALA A 58 -22.26 -30.29 -12.01
C ALA A 58 -21.48 -30.29 -10.69
N ARG A 59 -21.71 -31.30 -9.84
CA ARG A 59 -20.96 -31.50 -8.59
C ARG A 59 -19.45 -31.63 -8.83
N ALA A 60 -19.05 -32.45 -9.80
CA ALA A 60 -17.66 -32.61 -10.19
C ALA A 60 -17.07 -31.30 -10.75
N GLY A 61 -17.81 -30.58 -11.58
CA GLY A 61 -17.41 -29.28 -12.11
C GLY A 61 -17.11 -28.27 -11.00
N CYS A 62 -17.99 -28.17 -10.00
CA CYS A 62 -17.78 -27.30 -8.84
C CYS A 62 -16.57 -27.72 -7.98
N ALA A 63 -16.34 -29.02 -7.78
CA ALA A 63 -15.16 -29.52 -7.05
C ALA A 63 -13.86 -29.15 -7.78
N VAL A 64 -13.82 -29.38 -9.10
CA VAL A 64 -12.66 -29.04 -9.95
C VAL A 64 -12.41 -27.53 -9.93
N LEU A 65 -13.45 -26.72 -10.09
CA LEU A 65 -13.32 -25.26 -10.02
C LEU A 65 -12.76 -24.80 -8.67
N SER A 66 -13.23 -25.38 -7.57
CA SER A 66 -12.71 -25.08 -6.24
C SER A 66 -11.22 -25.41 -6.11
N ALA A 67 -10.84 -26.63 -6.50
CA ALA A 67 -9.45 -27.07 -6.45
C ALA A 67 -8.53 -26.16 -7.29
N ILE A 68 -8.95 -25.81 -8.51
CA ILE A 68 -8.19 -24.90 -9.38
C ILE A 68 -8.09 -23.51 -8.75
N ALA A 69 -9.20 -22.94 -8.27
CA ALA A 69 -9.21 -21.60 -7.68
C ALA A 69 -8.26 -21.51 -6.48
N LEU A 70 -8.30 -22.49 -5.57
CA LEU A 70 -7.44 -22.53 -4.39
C LEU A 70 -5.97 -22.81 -4.75
N ALA A 71 -5.70 -23.69 -5.70
CA ALA A 71 -4.35 -23.97 -6.17
C ALA A 71 -3.71 -22.73 -6.83
N VAL A 72 -4.45 -22.06 -7.72
CA VAL A 72 -4.00 -20.81 -8.35
C VAL A 72 -3.81 -19.71 -7.31
N GLY A 73 -4.73 -19.58 -6.34
CA GLY A 73 -4.60 -18.62 -5.24
C GLY A 73 -3.32 -18.85 -4.42
N THR A 74 -3.01 -20.11 -4.12
CA THR A 74 -1.78 -20.50 -3.41
C THR A 74 -0.53 -20.18 -4.22
N TYR A 75 -0.55 -20.47 -5.52
CA TYR A 75 0.55 -20.15 -6.43
C TYR A 75 0.79 -18.63 -6.54
N VAL A 76 -0.28 -17.84 -6.72
CA VAL A 76 -0.18 -16.37 -6.77
C VAL A 76 0.37 -15.83 -5.46
N LYS A 77 -0.09 -16.34 -4.31
CA LYS A 77 0.44 -15.93 -3.00
C LYS A 77 1.95 -16.22 -2.87
N ALA A 78 2.41 -17.39 -3.31
CA ALA A 78 3.81 -17.79 -3.21
C ALA A 78 4.74 -17.00 -4.15
N HIS A 79 4.33 -16.75 -5.39
CA HIS A 79 5.22 -16.22 -6.43
C HIS A 79 4.99 -14.75 -6.81
N VAL A 80 3.81 -14.19 -6.53
CA VAL A 80 3.45 -12.80 -6.88
C VAL A 80 3.46 -11.89 -5.66
N ILE A 81 3.01 -12.39 -4.51
CA ILE A 81 2.95 -11.66 -3.22
C ILE A 81 4.11 -12.10 -2.31
N SER A 82 5.27 -12.41 -2.89
CA SER A 82 6.43 -12.86 -2.14
C SER A 82 7.04 -11.72 -1.31
N VAL A 83 7.80 -12.08 -0.28
CA VAL A 83 8.58 -11.12 0.53
C VAL A 83 9.55 -10.35 -0.37
N ASP A 84 10.14 -11.01 -1.36
CA ASP A 84 11.06 -10.38 -2.31
C ASP A 84 10.36 -9.38 -3.21
N ALA A 85 9.13 -9.66 -3.66
CA ALA A 85 8.33 -8.71 -4.44
C ALA A 85 8.02 -7.44 -3.63
N ILE A 86 7.68 -7.60 -2.34
CA ILE A 86 7.47 -6.47 -1.43
C ILE A 86 8.78 -5.71 -1.19
N ARG A 87 9.90 -6.42 -0.99
CA ARG A 87 11.23 -5.81 -0.79
C ARG A 87 11.70 -5.04 -2.02
N ALA A 88 11.54 -5.60 -3.22
CA ALA A 88 11.91 -4.95 -4.46
C ALA A 88 11.11 -3.65 -4.68
N TRP A 89 9.79 -3.72 -4.49
CA TRP A 89 8.94 -2.53 -4.56
C TRP A 89 9.34 -1.47 -3.55
N THR A 90 9.49 -1.85 -2.28
CA THR A 90 9.80 -0.90 -1.21
C THR A 90 11.16 -0.24 -1.39
N ARG A 91 12.19 -0.99 -1.82
CA ARG A 91 13.51 -0.44 -2.16
C ARG A 91 13.45 0.51 -3.36
N ALA A 92 12.77 0.14 -4.45
CA ALA A 92 12.59 1.03 -5.60
C ALA A 92 11.87 2.34 -5.21
N ARG A 93 10.87 2.25 -4.32
CA ARG A 93 10.15 3.41 -3.78
C ARG A 93 11.08 4.29 -2.94
N SER A 94 11.89 3.70 -2.07
CA SER A 94 12.86 4.41 -1.23
C SER A 94 13.87 5.19 -2.07
N VAL A 95 14.42 4.59 -3.15
CA VAL A 95 15.32 5.30 -4.06
C VAL A 95 14.64 6.51 -4.71
N SER A 96 13.43 6.34 -5.23
CA SER A 96 12.68 7.44 -5.85
C SER A 96 12.45 8.60 -4.87
N GLU A 97 12.16 8.31 -3.61
CA GLU A 97 11.93 9.33 -2.60
C GLU A 97 13.23 9.93 -2.07
N GLY A 98 14.29 9.16 -1.90
CA GLY A 98 15.62 9.68 -1.56
C GLY A 98 16.13 10.65 -2.63
N LEU A 99 16.00 10.30 -3.92
CA LEU A 99 16.32 11.21 -5.01
C LEU A 99 15.46 12.49 -4.96
N LYS A 100 14.17 12.36 -4.65
CA LYS A 100 13.27 13.50 -4.51
C LYS A 100 13.70 14.41 -3.36
N THR A 101 14.04 13.85 -2.20
CA THR A 101 14.53 14.59 -1.04
C THR A 101 15.80 15.37 -1.37
N GLU A 102 16.79 14.75 -2.00
CA GLU A 102 18.04 15.45 -2.37
C GLU A 102 17.78 16.59 -3.37
N ILE A 103 16.88 16.39 -4.33
CA ILE A 103 16.47 17.44 -5.27
C ILE A 103 15.81 18.63 -4.55
N TYR A 104 14.87 18.38 -3.62
CA TYR A 104 14.19 19.47 -2.93
C TYR A 104 15.09 20.19 -1.92
N LEU A 105 16.01 19.49 -1.25
CA LEU A 105 17.04 20.12 -0.43
C LEU A 105 17.92 21.05 -1.26
N PHE A 106 18.32 20.61 -2.45
CA PHE A 106 19.10 21.41 -3.40
C PHE A 106 18.30 22.62 -3.92
N CYS A 107 17.07 22.41 -4.39
CA CYS A 107 16.21 23.47 -4.91
C CYS A 107 15.92 24.55 -3.86
N ALA A 108 15.84 24.17 -2.58
CA ALA A 108 15.63 25.08 -1.46
C ALA A 108 16.93 25.72 -0.93
N ARG A 109 18.11 25.40 -1.50
CA ARG A 109 19.44 25.83 -1.00
C ARG A 109 19.64 25.52 0.49
N ALA A 110 19.10 24.39 0.95
CA ALA A 110 19.26 23.93 2.32
C ALA A 110 20.53 23.11 2.47
N ARG A 111 21.17 23.14 3.65
CA ARG A 111 22.32 22.29 3.96
C ARG A 111 22.06 20.83 3.58
N PRO A 112 23.01 20.17 2.91
CA PRO A 112 24.40 20.61 2.67
C PRO A 112 24.62 21.38 1.34
N TYR A 113 23.57 21.88 0.70
CA TYR A 113 23.62 22.53 -0.62
C TYR A 113 23.68 24.08 -0.56
N ASP A 114 24.10 24.63 0.57
CA ASP A 114 24.25 26.08 0.81
C ASP A 114 25.62 26.64 0.37
N GLY A 115 26.53 25.79 -0.13
CA GLY A 115 27.88 26.16 -0.58
C GLY A 115 28.12 26.06 -2.10
N GLU A 116 29.34 26.38 -2.53
CA GLU A 116 29.72 26.47 -3.96
C GLU A 116 29.76 25.10 -4.66
N ASP A 117 30.06 24.02 -3.94
CA ASP A 117 30.16 22.64 -4.47
C ASP A 117 28.80 21.88 -4.53
N ALA A 118 27.68 22.58 -4.36
CA ALA A 118 26.36 21.96 -4.20
C ALA A 118 25.99 20.99 -5.33
N VAL A 119 26.36 21.28 -6.58
CA VAL A 119 26.07 20.43 -7.76
C VAL A 119 26.88 19.13 -7.73
N SER A 120 28.15 19.20 -7.35
CA SER A 120 29.03 18.03 -7.23
C SER A 120 28.53 17.12 -6.12
N LEU A 121 28.17 17.70 -4.96
CA LEU A 121 27.62 16.97 -3.83
C LEU A 121 26.26 16.31 -4.16
N LEU A 122 25.40 17.00 -4.92
CA LEU A 122 24.10 16.46 -5.33
C LEU A 122 24.31 15.22 -6.21
N ASN A 123 25.24 15.27 -7.16
CA ASN A 123 25.58 14.13 -8.00
C ASN A 123 26.14 12.96 -7.20
N GLU A 124 27.01 13.23 -6.22
CA GLU A 124 27.57 12.20 -5.35
C GLU A 124 26.47 11.50 -4.53
N ARG A 125 25.64 12.27 -3.83
CA ARG A 125 24.58 11.74 -2.96
C ARG A 125 23.51 10.98 -3.74
N THR A 126 23.09 11.49 -4.89
CA THR A 126 22.09 10.81 -5.72
C THR A 126 22.62 9.50 -6.28
N ARG A 127 23.90 9.43 -6.69
CA ARG A 127 24.55 8.17 -7.07
C ARG A 127 24.61 7.18 -5.90
N ALA A 128 24.90 7.65 -4.68
CA ALA A 128 24.91 6.80 -3.50
C ALA A 128 23.53 6.19 -3.20
N VAL A 129 22.47 7.00 -3.33
CA VAL A 129 21.08 6.55 -3.18
C VAL A 129 20.75 5.47 -4.23
N GLU A 130 21.08 5.68 -5.49
CA GLU A 130 20.81 4.70 -6.56
C GLU A 130 21.61 3.40 -6.38
N LYS A 131 22.88 3.50 -5.96
CA LYS A 131 23.76 2.34 -5.75
C LYS A 131 23.19 1.34 -4.75
N SER A 132 22.42 1.81 -3.76
CA SER A 132 21.78 0.95 -2.76
C SER A 132 20.75 -0.05 -3.33
N ALA A 133 20.32 0.14 -4.58
CA ALA A 133 19.32 -0.68 -5.26
C ALA A 133 19.73 -1.10 -6.68
N GLY A 134 21.03 -1.17 -6.97
CA GLY A 134 21.54 -1.51 -8.30
C GLY A 134 21.05 -2.86 -8.85
N ASP A 135 20.67 -3.81 -7.99
CA ASP A 135 20.05 -5.08 -8.39
C ASP A 135 18.66 -4.93 -9.03
N LEU A 136 18.00 -3.77 -8.86
CA LEU A 136 16.67 -3.49 -9.41
C LEU A 136 16.72 -2.80 -10.79
N THR A 137 17.91 -2.52 -11.34
CA THR A 137 18.07 -1.91 -12.67
C THR A 137 17.29 -2.61 -13.79
N PRO A 138 17.15 -3.96 -13.83
CA PRO A 138 16.31 -4.62 -14.84
C PRO A 138 14.85 -4.15 -14.85
N HIS A 139 14.31 -3.72 -13.70
CA HIS A 139 12.96 -3.20 -13.61
C HIS A 139 12.80 -1.78 -14.17
N LEU A 140 13.90 -1.02 -14.29
CA LEU A 140 13.91 0.33 -14.87
C LEU A 140 13.85 0.28 -16.40
N ALA A 141 14.57 -0.68 -17.01
CA ALA A 141 14.63 -0.83 -18.47
C ALA A 141 13.24 -1.06 -19.10
N ALA A 142 12.28 -1.56 -18.32
CA ALA A 142 10.91 -1.82 -18.77
C ALA A 142 9.96 -0.60 -18.64
N VAL A 143 10.49 0.59 -18.33
CA VAL A 143 9.73 1.81 -18.09
C VAL A 143 10.15 2.89 -19.09
N THR A 144 9.22 3.43 -19.86
CA THR A 144 9.50 4.49 -20.84
C THR A 144 8.71 5.78 -20.58
N GLY A 145 9.34 6.91 -20.89
CA GLY A 145 8.69 8.18 -21.26
C GLY A 145 8.06 9.02 -20.16
N SER A 146 8.69 10.11 -19.71
CA SER A 146 7.95 11.20 -19.05
C SER A 146 8.54 12.58 -19.32
N VAL A 147 7.62 13.54 -19.44
CA VAL A 147 7.72 14.94 -19.87
C VAL A 147 7.57 15.89 -18.67
N ARG A 148 7.51 15.39 -17.43
CA ARG A 148 7.31 16.26 -16.27
C ARG A 148 8.58 17.04 -15.97
N SER A 149 8.49 18.37 -16.06
CA SER A 149 9.59 19.27 -15.73
C SER A 149 10.06 19.05 -14.29
N ALA A 150 11.36 19.17 -14.11
CA ALA A 150 11.97 19.15 -12.81
C ALA A 150 11.55 20.39 -11.99
N PRO A 151 11.53 20.31 -10.66
CA PRO A 151 11.32 21.49 -9.83
C PRO A 151 12.40 22.53 -10.11
N ALA A 152 12.00 23.79 -10.23
CA ALA A 152 12.92 24.92 -10.29
C ALA A 152 13.54 25.19 -8.90
N MET A 153 14.57 26.03 -8.86
CA MET A 153 15.03 26.61 -7.60
C MET A 153 13.88 27.37 -6.93
N MET A 154 13.80 27.29 -5.60
CA MET A 154 12.68 27.83 -4.83
C MET A 154 13.19 28.79 -3.76
N ASP A 155 12.48 29.88 -3.57
CA ASP A 155 12.60 30.65 -2.33
C ASP A 155 11.86 29.97 -1.17
N GLU A 156 11.90 30.60 0.02
CA GLU A 156 11.28 30.04 1.21
C GLU A 156 9.76 29.84 1.08
N ASN A 157 9.06 30.83 0.52
CA ASN A 157 7.61 30.80 0.38
C ASN A 157 7.18 29.81 -0.70
N GLU A 158 7.91 29.78 -1.82
CA GLU A 158 7.67 28.82 -2.91
C GLU A 158 7.85 27.39 -2.44
N TYR A 159 8.86 27.09 -1.61
CA TYR A 159 9.03 25.77 -1.02
C TYR A 159 7.86 25.42 -0.10
N ILE A 160 7.44 26.32 0.80
CA ILE A 160 6.32 26.06 1.71
C ILE A 160 5.03 25.78 0.93
N GLU A 161 4.70 26.62 -0.06
CA GLU A 161 3.46 26.49 -0.84
C GLU A 161 3.51 25.30 -1.81
N LYS A 162 4.52 25.25 -2.68
CA LYS A 162 4.59 24.28 -3.79
C LYS A 162 5.06 22.90 -3.33
N ARG A 163 5.82 22.79 -2.24
CA ARG A 163 6.34 21.50 -1.75
C ARG A 163 5.62 21.02 -0.49
N VAL A 164 5.53 21.82 0.56
CA VAL A 164 5.03 21.35 1.86
C VAL A 164 3.50 21.33 1.89
N LYS A 165 2.84 22.47 1.68
CA LYS A 165 1.37 22.57 1.67
C LYS A 165 0.74 21.71 0.59
N GLN A 166 1.33 21.68 -0.61
CA GLN A 166 0.87 20.76 -1.66
C GLN A 166 0.89 19.28 -1.20
N GLN A 167 1.87 18.85 -0.40
CA GLN A 167 1.88 17.50 0.15
C GLN A 167 0.80 17.28 1.20
N ILE A 168 0.59 18.25 2.09
CA ILE A 168 -0.44 18.18 3.13
C ILE A 168 -1.83 18.08 2.50
N ASP A 169 -2.18 19.03 1.64
CA ASP A 169 -3.53 19.21 1.12
C ASP A 169 -3.82 18.43 -0.15
N GLY A 170 -2.81 18.24 -1.00
CA GLY A 170 -2.92 17.52 -2.25
C GLY A 170 -2.71 16.01 -2.12
N TYR A 171 -2.01 15.55 -1.08
CA TYR A 171 -1.64 14.14 -0.95
C TYR A 171 -2.08 13.51 0.38
N TYR A 172 -1.48 13.90 1.50
CA TYR A 172 -1.64 13.17 2.77
C TYR A 172 -3.07 13.21 3.32
N ARG A 173 -3.68 14.39 3.44
CA ARG A 173 -5.05 14.52 3.98
C ARG A 173 -6.09 13.83 3.08
N PRO A 174 -6.12 14.04 1.74
CA PRO A 174 -7.04 13.32 0.87
C PRO A 174 -6.84 11.80 0.91
N LYS A 175 -5.59 11.31 0.93
CA LYS A 175 -5.31 9.88 0.97
C LYS A 175 -5.72 9.25 2.30
N ALA A 176 -5.48 9.91 3.43
CA ALA A 176 -5.95 9.46 4.75
C ALA A 176 -7.47 9.30 4.75
N ARG A 177 -8.22 10.29 4.24
CA ARG A 177 -9.69 10.20 4.11
C ARG A 177 -10.14 9.06 3.20
N LEU A 178 -9.46 8.86 2.07
CA LEU A 178 -9.79 7.78 1.14
C LEU A 178 -9.62 6.41 1.80
N TYR A 179 -8.50 6.17 2.48
CA TYR A 179 -8.23 4.90 3.13
C TYR A 179 -9.12 4.67 4.36
N ALA A 180 -9.46 5.73 5.11
CA ALA A 180 -10.44 5.64 6.20
C ALA A 180 -11.83 5.22 5.69
N LYS A 181 -12.28 5.78 4.56
CA LYS A 181 -13.55 5.38 3.92
C LYS A 181 -13.53 3.91 3.49
N ARG A 182 -12.43 3.43 2.91
CA ARG A 182 -12.26 2.01 2.52
C ARG A 182 -12.30 1.09 3.73
N LEU A 183 -11.56 1.42 4.78
CA LEU A 183 -11.56 0.67 6.03
C LEU A 183 -12.97 0.60 6.65
N ALA A 184 -13.69 1.72 6.69
CA ALA A 184 -15.06 1.75 7.18
C ALA A 184 -16.03 0.92 6.32
N ALA A 185 -15.80 0.83 5.00
CA ALA A 185 -16.55 -0.08 4.14
C ALA A 185 -16.26 -1.56 4.50
N PHE A 186 -14.98 -1.92 4.69
CA PHE A 186 -14.61 -3.28 5.09
C PHE A 186 -15.20 -3.69 6.44
N ARG A 187 -15.15 -2.82 7.45
CA ARG A 187 -15.77 -3.09 8.77
C ARG A 187 -17.27 -3.33 8.67
N ARG A 188 -17.97 -2.62 7.78
CA ARG A 188 -19.40 -2.85 7.53
C ARG A 188 -19.67 -4.19 6.86
N VAL A 189 -18.83 -4.59 5.90
CA VAL A 189 -18.93 -5.91 5.26
C VAL A 189 -18.66 -7.03 6.27
N GLU A 190 -17.64 -6.87 7.12
CA GLU A 190 -17.31 -7.83 8.17
C GLU A 190 -18.46 -8.00 9.17
N LEU A 191 -19.07 -6.89 9.62
CA LEU A 191 -20.26 -6.93 10.48
C LEU A 191 -21.42 -7.67 9.80
N ALA A 192 -21.69 -7.37 8.52
CA ALA A 192 -22.76 -8.02 7.77
C ALA A 192 -22.51 -9.53 7.63
N LEU A 193 -21.28 -9.94 7.32
CA LEU A 193 -20.90 -11.36 7.27
C LEU A 193 -21.05 -12.04 8.64
N GLY A 194 -20.66 -11.38 9.73
CA GLY A 194 -20.86 -11.89 11.08
C GLY A 194 -22.33 -12.10 11.43
N LEU A 195 -23.20 -11.16 11.06
CA LEU A 195 -24.65 -11.29 11.24
C LEU A 195 -25.22 -12.44 10.40
N ILE A 196 -24.84 -12.55 9.12
CA ILE A 196 -25.26 -13.66 8.24
C ILE A 196 -24.82 -15.00 8.83
N GLY A 197 -23.57 -15.11 9.26
CA GLY A 197 -23.03 -16.32 9.89
C GLY A 197 -23.79 -16.71 11.16
N THR A 198 -24.16 -15.72 11.97
CA THR A 198 -24.95 -15.94 13.21
C THR A 198 -26.35 -16.45 12.88
N VAL A 199 -27.04 -15.82 11.92
CA VAL A 199 -28.38 -16.24 11.49
C VAL A 199 -28.36 -17.65 10.89
N LEU A 200 -27.39 -17.95 10.01
CA LEU A 200 -27.23 -19.28 9.43
C LEU A 200 -26.95 -20.34 10.49
N SER A 201 -26.11 -20.03 11.48
CA SER A 201 -25.79 -20.94 12.58
C SER A 201 -27.01 -21.21 13.46
N ALA A 202 -27.78 -20.17 13.79
CA ALA A 202 -29.02 -20.32 14.55
C ALA A 202 -30.08 -21.14 13.80
N ALA A 203 -30.24 -20.92 12.49
CA ALA A 203 -31.15 -21.69 11.64
C ALA A 203 -30.72 -23.17 11.52
N ALA A 204 -29.41 -23.43 11.37
CA ALA A 204 -28.87 -24.79 11.34
C ALA A 204 -29.12 -25.50 12.68
N ALA A 205 -28.93 -24.82 13.82
CA ALA A 205 -29.21 -25.38 15.14
C ALA A 205 -30.71 -25.66 15.33
N PHE A 206 -31.60 -24.74 14.95
CA PHE A 206 -33.04 -24.94 15.09
C PHE A 206 -33.57 -26.13 14.27
N THR A 207 -33.06 -26.30 13.05
CA THR A 207 -33.41 -27.44 12.18
C THR A 207 -32.76 -28.76 12.61
N SER A 208 -31.78 -28.72 13.51
CA SER A 208 -31.17 -29.92 14.12
C SER A 208 -31.99 -30.50 15.28
N HIS A 209 -32.82 -29.68 15.95
CA HIS A 209 -33.62 -30.10 17.11
C HIS A 209 -35.03 -30.61 16.78
N HIS A 210 -35.53 -30.34 15.58
CA HIS A 210 -36.80 -30.89 15.11
C HIS A 210 -36.52 -32.02 14.11
N ASP A 211 -36.95 -33.25 14.41
CA ASP A 211 -36.93 -34.46 13.54
C ASP A 211 -37.70 -34.30 12.20
N LEU A 212 -38.08 -33.08 11.83
CA LEU A 212 -38.89 -32.71 10.67
C LEU A 212 -38.05 -32.39 9.42
N ALA A 213 -36.73 -32.28 9.53
CA ALA A 213 -35.85 -31.99 8.40
C ALA A 213 -35.25 -33.27 7.81
N HIS A 214 -35.58 -33.59 6.56
CA HIS A 214 -34.87 -34.60 5.79
C HIS A 214 -33.35 -34.32 5.85
N SER A 215 -32.52 -35.35 6.01
CA SER A 215 -31.06 -35.26 6.22
C SER A 215 -30.28 -34.36 5.23
N ALA A 216 -30.88 -34.03 4.07
CA ALA A 216 -30.33 -33.10 3.08
C ALA A 216 -30.35 -31.62 3.51
N THR A 217 -31.34 -31.14 4.27
CA THR A 217 -31.46 -29.69 4.63
C THR A 217 -30.54 -29.28 5.77
N GLN A 218 -30.30 -30.17 6.75
CA GLN A 218 -29.31 -29.94 7.82
C GLN A 218 -27.88 -29.80 7.26
N SER A 219 -27.55 -30.62 6.26
CA SER A 219 -26.25 -30.62 5.59
C SER A 219 -25.97 -29.35 4.80
N GLY A 220 -27.02 -28.73 4.23
CA GLY A 220 -26.90 -27.54 3.38
C GLY A 220 -26.55 -26.27 4.14
N LEU A 221 -27.25 -25.98 5.24
CA LEU A 221 -27.07 -24.74 6.01
C LEU A 221 -25.72 -24.68 6.73
N ALA A 222 -25.29 -25.79 7.33
CA ALA A 222 -23.99 -25.89 7.99
C ALA A 222 -22.82 -25.66 7.00
N ALA A 223 -22.96 -26.13 5.76
CA ALA A 223 -21.95 -25.91 4.74
C ALA A 223 -21.81 -24.41 4.36
N TRP A 224 -22.92 -23.66 4.34
CA TRP A 224 -22.89 -22.21 4.11
C TRP A 224 -22.31 -21.40 5.28
N VAL A 225 -22.42 -21.88 6.52
CA VAL A 225 -21.70 -21.28 7.66
C VAL A 225 -20.19 -21.31 7.40
N ALA A 226 -19.66 -22.43 6.94
CA ALA A 226 -18.24 -22.56 6.60
C ALA A 226 -17.80 -21.61 5.47
N VAL A 227 -18.66 -21.34 4.48
CA VAL A 227 -18.40 -20.31 3.45
C VAL A 227 -18.26 -18.95 4.07
N VAL A 228 -19.23 -18.52 4.89
CA VAL A 228 -19.22 -17.20 5.51
C VAL A 228 -17.98 -17.02 6.37
N THR A 229 -17.62 -18.02 7.17
CA THR A 229 -16.37 -18.01 7.95
C THR A 229 -15.13 -17.87 7.07
N THR A 230 -15.06 -18.62 5.97
CA THR A 230 -13.92 -18.58 5.04
C THR A 230 -13.80 -17.24 4.32
N VAL A 231 -14.93 -16.69 3.86
CA VAL A 231 -14.99 -15.37 3.22
C VAL A 231 -14.58 -14.28 4.21
N SER A 232 -15.09 -14.31 5.44
CA SER A 232 -14.70 -13.39 6.51
C SER A 232 -13.20 -13.48 6.80
N ALA A 233 -12.64 -14.69 6.92
CA ALA A 233 -11.21 -14.88 7.16
C ALA A 233 -10.36 -14.37 5.98
N ALA A 234 -10.77 -14.62 4.74
CA ALA A 234 -10.08 -14.13 3.55
C ALA A 234 -10.12 -12.59 3.47
N LEU A 235 -11.27 -11.98 3.79
CA LEU A 235 -11.44 -10.53 3.85
C LEU A 235 -10.57 -9.91 4.94
N ALA A 236 -10.58 -10.48 6.15
CA ALA A 236 -9.74 -10.04 7.26
C ALA A 236 -8.25 -10.13 6.90
N ALA A 237 -7.82 -11.23 6.28
CA ALA A 237 -6.45 -11.38 5.79
C ALA A 237 -6.09 -10.33 4.73
N HIS A 238 -7.00 -10.00 3.82
CA HIS A 238 -6.80 -8.95 2.83
C HIS A 238 -6.65 -7.56 3.47
N VAL A 239 -7.55 -7.20 4.40
CA VAL A 239 -7.51 -5.94 5.15
C VAL A 239 -6.23 -5.83 5.99
N ALA A 240 -5.84 -6.91 6.67
CA ALA A 240 -4.62 -6.98 7.46
C ALA A 240 -3.36 -6.84 6.59
N ALA A 241 -3.38 -7.36 5.37
CA ALA A 241 -2.28 -7.23 4.42
C ALA A 241 -2.15 -5.78 3.87
N ASP A 242 -3.27 -5.12 3.62
CA ASP A 242 -3.30 -3.74 3.10
C ASP A 242 -3.09 -2.66 4.19
N ARG A 243 -3.30 -3.02 5.46
CA ARG A 243 -2.94 -2.22 6.64
C ARG A 243 -3.54 -0.81 6.63
N TYR A 244 -4.80 -0.71 6.21
CA TYR A 244 -5.49 0.58 6.08
C TYR A 244 -5.41 1.45 7.33
N ASP A 245 -5.60 0.88 8.52
CA ASP A 245 -5.46 1.60 9.80
C ASP A 245 -4.11 2.30 9.93
N PHE A 246 -3.01 1.57 9.66
CA PHE A 246 -1.67 2.14 9.74
C PHE A 246 -1.47 3.26 8.72
N VAL A 247 -1.93 3.09 7.48
CA VAL A 247 -1.79 4.12 6.43
C VAL A 247 -2.58 5.38 6.78
N VAL A 248 -3.77 5.24 7.35
CA VAL A 248 -4.56 6.39 7.80
C VAL A 248 -3.82 7.14 8.90
N MET A 249 -3.33 6.43 9.92
CA MET A 249 -2.58 7.03 11.02
C MET A 249 -1.29 7.69 10.55
N SER A 250 -0.50 7.03 9.69
CA SER A 250 0.79 7.57 9.22
C SER A 250 0.61 8.85 8.41
N TYR A 251 -0.36 8.88 7.50
CA TYR A 251 -0.64 10.06 6.69
C TYR A 251 -1.18 11.22 7.53
N HIS A 252 -2.07 10.95 8.49
CA HIS A 252 -2.57 11.99 9.37
C HIS A 252 -1.44 12.56 10.24
N ALA A 253 -0.64 11.69 10.88
CA ALA A 253 0.48 12.12 11.71
C ALA A 253 1.52 12.92 10.92
N THR A 254 1.80 12.52 9.69
CA THR A 254 2.74 13.24 8.81
C THR A 254 2.20 14.61 8.42
N ALA A 255 0.92 14.70 8.03
CA ALA A 255 0.28 15.98 7.74
C ALA A 255 0.33 16.93 8.95
N SER A 256 -0.08 16.47 10.13
CA SER A 256 -0.03 17.26 11.36
C SER A 256 1.39 17.67 11.75
N ARG A 257 2.38 16.80 11.53
CA ARG A 257 3.79 17.15 11.76
C ARG A 257 4.27 18.24 10.82
N LEU A 258 3.89 18.20 9.54
CA LEU A 258 4.23 19.24 8.58
C LEU A 258 3.54 20.57 8.88
N ASP A 259 2.27 20.55 9.30
CA ASP A 259 1.56 21.75 9.78
C ASP A 259 2.31 22.38 10.97
N ALA A 260 2.65 21.59 11.98
CA ALA A 260 3.38 22.08 13.16
C ALA A 260 4.75 22.67 12.80
N LEU A 261 5.45 22.11 11.80
CA LEU A 261 6.71 22.66 11.30
C LEU A 261 6.50 24.03 10.62
N ILE A 262 5.41 24.19 9.85
CA ILE A 262 5.05 25.46 9.22
C ILE A 262 4.73 26.50 10.30
N ASP A 263 3.91 26.15 11.29
CA ASP A 263 3.53 27.06 12.38
C ASP A 263 4.74 27.52 13.20
N GLU A 264 5.68 26.61 13.48
CA GLU A 264 6.95 26.93 14.14
C GLU A 264 7.81 27.87 13.28
N TRP A 265 7.87 27.66 11.96
CA TRP A 265 8.65 28.50 11.05
C TRP A 265 8.09 29.92 10.91
N GLN A 266 6.76 30.04 10.88
CA GLN A 266 6.03 31.29 10.73
C GLN A 266 5.89 32.07 12.05
N SER A 267 6.28 31.47 13.17
CA SER A 267 6.24 32.12 14.48
C SER A 267 7.16 33.36 14.54
N PRO A 268 6.83 34.39 15.34
CA PRO A 268 7.59 35.63 15.42
C PRO A 268 9.09 35.42 15.70
N PRO A 269 9.99 36.35 15.29
CA PRO A 269 11.45 36.15 15.34
C PRO A 269 12.01 35.77 16.73
N LYS A 270 11.42 36.28 17.81
CA LYS A 270 11.79 35.92 19.19
C LYS A 270 11.54 34.45 19.53
N ASN A 271 10.67 33.79 18.79
CA ASN A 271 10.26 32.40 18.94
C ASN A 271 10.83 31.50 17.82
N LYS A 272 11.59 32.05 16.86
CA LYS A 272 12.13 31.28 15.73
C LYS A 272 13.30 30.43 16.20
N ARG A 273 13.02 29.16 16.53
CA ARG A 273 13.99 28.22 17.12
C ARG A 273 14.88 27.52 16.08
N ARG A 274 14.57 27.64 14.78
CA ARG A 274 15.17 26.82 13.72
C ARG A 274 15.70 27.64 12.56
N SER A 275 16.82 27.21 11.98
CA SER A 275 17.34 27.77 10.72
C SER A 275 16.57 27.26 9.51
N TRP A 276 16.63 27.98 8.38
CA TRP A 276 16.00 27.57 7.13
C TRP A 276 16.36 26.13 6.72
N SER A 277 17.66 25.84 6.70
CA SER A 277 18.16 24.52 6.36
C SER A 277 17.63 23.42 7.28
N SER A 278 17.53 23.70 8.58
CA SER A 278 17.00 22.72 9.54
C SER A 278 15.48 22.55 9.37
N PHE A 279 14.74 23.61 9.03
CA PHE A 279 13.32 23.53 8.70
C PHE A 279 13.08 22.66 7.46
N VAL A 280 13.72 22.98 6.32
CA VAL A 280 13.61 22.21 5.07
C VAL A 280 13.97 20.75 5.31
N LYS A 281 15.11 20.50 5.97
CA LYS A 281 15.52 19.13 6.31
C LYS A 281 14.48 18.40 7.13
N SER A 282 13.88 19.06 8.13
CA SER A 282 12.85 18.42 8.96
C SER A 282 11.56 18.11 8.20
N CYS A 283 11.19 18.95 7.23
CA CYS A 283 10.07 18.70 6.34
C CYS A 283 10.35 17.52 5.41
N GLU A 284 11.52 17.50 4.76
CA GLU A 284 11.91 16.39 3.88
C GLU A 284 12.10 15.08 4.65
N ASP A 285 12.67 15.12 5.86
CA ASP A 285 12.79 13.96 6.75
C ASP A 285 11.40 13.45 7.16
N ALA A 286 10.45 14.34 7.50
CA ALA A 286 9.08 13.92 7.82
C ALA A 286 8.41 13.22 6.62
N ILE A 287 8.65 13.70 5.40
CA ILE A 287 8.11 13.11 4.16
C ILE A 287 8.82 11.78 3.84
N SER A 288 10.12 11.67 4.06
CA SER A 288 10.90 10.46 3.79
C SER A 288 10.61 9.35 4.83
N VAL A 289 10.62 9.68 6.12
CA VAL A 289 10.34 8.75 7.23
C VAL A 289 8.95 8.14 7.11
N GLU A 290 7.96 8.88 6.61
CA GLU A 290 6.64 8.31 6.32
C GLU A 290 6.77 7.13 5.33
N ASN A 291 7.48 7.32 4.21
CA ASN A 291 7.71 6.25 3.26
C ASN A 291 8.51 5.09 3.89
N GLU A 292 9.56 5.35 4.69
CA GLU A 292 10.38 4.31 5.33
C GLU A 292 9.62 3.54 6.42
N SER A 293 8.79 4.21 7.21
CA SER A 293 7.94 3.58 8.23
C SER A 293 6.97 2.58 7.59
N TRP A 294 6.53 2.88 6.37
CA TRP A 294 5.74 1.98 5.55
C TRP A 294 6.54 0.74 5.14
N ILE A 295 7.78 0.93 4.68
CA ILE A 295 8.67 -0.15 4.26
C ILE A 295 9.02 -1.09 5.44
N ALA A 296 9.46 -0.51 6.58
CA ALA A 296 9.88 -1.26 7.75
C ALA A 296 8.75 -2.14 8.30
N LYS A 297 7.52 -1.61 8.32
CA LYS A 297 6.37 -2.39 8.80
C LYS A 297 6.06 -3.55 7.84
N TRP A 298 6.18 -3.35 6.53
CA TRP A 298 5.87 -4.38 5.53
C TRP A 298 6.94 -5.48 5.46
N MET A 299 8.18 -5.20 5.90
CA MET A 299 9.24 -6.20 6.01
C MET A 299 9.24 -7.00 7.33
N LYS A 300 8.47 -6.58 8.34
CA LYS A 300 8.33 -7.35 9.59
C LYS A 300 7.53 -8.62 9.31
N LYS A 301 8.18 -9.79 9.42
CA LYS A 301 7.48 -11.10 9.43
C LYS A 301 6.37 -11.05 10.49
N PRO A 302 5.16 -11.60 10.23
CA PRO A 302 4.27 -11.93 11.33
C PRO A 302 5.05 -12.85 12.26
N GLY A 303 5.10 -12.50 13.55
CA GLY A 303 5.92 -13.19 14.53
C GLY A 303 5.64 -14.69 14.56
N ASN A 304 6.70 -15.45 14.80
CA ASN A 304 6.63 -16.81 15.33
C ASN A 304 5.78 -16.84 16.61
#